data_AF-A0A2D5EUV2-F1
#
_entry.id   AF-A0A2D5EUV2-F1
#
_cell.length_a   1.000
_cell.length_b   1.000
_cell.length_c   1.000
_cell.angle_alpha   90.00
_cell.angle_beta   90.00
_cell.angle_gamma   90.00
#
_symmetry.space_group_name_H-M   'P 1'
#
loop_
_entity.id
_entity.type
_entity.pdbx_description
1 polymer ?
#
loop_
_entity_poly.entity_id
_entity_poly.type
_entity_poly.pdbx_seq_one_letter_code
_entity_poly.pdbx_strand_id
1 'polypeptide(L)'
;MLPSDGVIRWLFEAWAWLQRRRGGPDEFRRAALITPTGEDFPVDAALEGEELAEDYFLFVHEHARLPDWPLVPVPERLAPDEGEGAEAETETEPDEAEVLVDEDELPVPYDLRLLEDPRLLVAAQARGVGHWFAYAEPDPAPAAPPDP
;
A
#
# COMPACT_ATOMS: atom_id res chain seq x y z
N MET A 1 14.69 -20.92 1.65
CA MET A 1 15.71 -20.44 2.60
C MET A 1 14.95 -19.82 3.76
N LEU A 2 15.28 -20.14 5.01
CA LEU A 2 14.62 -19.50 6.16
C LEU A 2 15.35 -18.18 6.47
N PRO A 3 14.64 -17.12 6.89
CA PRO A 3 15.26 -15.86 7.29
C PRO A 3 16.18 -16.06 8.51
N SER A 4 17.20 -15.22 8.66
CA SER A 4 18.10 -15.26 9.82
C SER A 4 17.37 -14.91 11.12
N ASP A 5 17.91 -15.36 12.26
CA ASP A 5 17.36 -15.05 13.59
C ASP A 5 17.25 -13.54 13.84
N GLY A 6 18.17 -12.76 13.26
CA GLY A 6 18.13 -11.30 13.31
C GLY A 6 16.89 -10.73 12.63
N VAL A 7 16.59 -11.19 11.42
CA VAL A 7 15.38 -10.80 10.66
C VAL A 7 14.11 -11.26 11.38
N ILE A 8 14.09 -12.48 11.91
CA ILE A 8 12.94 -13.00 12.67
C ILE A 8 12.66 -12.14 13.90
N ARG A 9 13.70 -11.80 14.69
CA ARG A 9 13.55 -10.92 15.86
C ARG A 9 13.03 -9.55 15.46
N TRP A 10 13.58 -8.97 14.40
CA TRP A 10 13.13 -7.69 13.88
C TRP A 10 11.63 -7.71 13.50
N LEU A 11 11.16 -8.77 12.82
CA LEU A 11 9.74 -8.92 12.49
C LEU A 11 8.84 -8.91 13.73
N PHE A 12 9.24 -9.63 14.79
CA PHE A 12 8.48 -9.63 16.05
C PHE A 12 8.50 -8.27 16.76
N GLU A 13 9.64 -7.56 16.73
CA GLU A 13 9.75 -6.21 17.31
C GLU A 13 8.87 -5.20 16.56
N ALA A 14 8.90 -5.23 15.23
CA ALA A 14 8.05 -4.39 14.38
C ALA A 14 6.56 -4.69 14.61
N TRP A 15 6.19 -5.98 14.70
CA TRP A 15 4.83 -6.39 14.99
C TRP A 15 4.38 -5.96 16.39
N ALA A 16 5.23 -6.10 17.40
CA ALA A 16 4.94 -5.66 18.76
C ALA A 16 4.80 -4.14 18.84
N TRP A 17 5.62 -3.38 18.11
CA TRP A 17 5.50 -1.94 17.97
C TRP A 17 4.13 -1.55 17.39
N LEU A 18 3.74 -2.16 16.26
CA LEU A 18 2.47 -1.88 15.60
C LEU A 18 1.26 -2.17 16.51
N GLN A 19 1.26 -3.31 17.20
CA GLN A 19 0.16 -3.67 18.09
C GLN A 19 -0.03 -2.67 19.23
N ARG A 20 1.05 -2.14 19.83
CA ARG A 20 0.92 -1.14 20.90
C ARG A 20 0.22 0.14 20.42
N ARG A 21 0.28 0.44 19.13
CA ARG A 21 -0.36 1.62 18.51
C ARG A 21 -1.82 1.39 18.12
N ARG A 22 -2.17 0.16 17.74
CA ARG A 22 -3.54 -0.24 17.34
C ARG A 22 -4.35 -0.86 18.49
N GLY A 23 -4.17 -0.34 19.71
CA GLY A 23 -4.93 -0.76 20.91
C GLY A 23 -4.57 -2.13 21.49
N GLY A 24 -3.45 -2.70 21.06
CA GLY A 24 -2.83 -3.88 21.67
C GLY A 24 -3.39 -5.22 21.17
N PRO A 25 -2.88 -6.33 21.74
CA PRO A 25 -3.25 -7.68 21.30
C PRO A 25 -4.73 -8.01 21.43
N ASP A 26 -5.44 -7.41 22.38
CA ASP A 26 -6.87 -7.65 22.58
C ASP A 26 -7.73 -6.95 21.54
N GLU A 27 -7.28 -5.81 20.99
CA GLU A 27 -7.92 -5.20 19.83
C GLU A 27 -7.66 -6.03 18.58
N PHE A 28 -6.42 -6.47 18.36
CA PHE A 28 -6.08 -7.34 17.24
C PHE A 28 -6.89 -8.65 17.22
N ARG A 29 -7.07 -9.31 18.37
CA ARG A 29 -7.90 -10.54 18.46
C ARG A 29 -9.39 -10.31 18.14
N ARG A 30 -9.88 -9.08 18.30
CA ARG A 30 -11.26 -8.68 17.99
C ARG A 30 -11.40 -8.12 16.57
N ALA A 31 -10.29 -7.86 15.87
CA ALA A 31 -10.31 -7.39 14.51
C ALA A 31 -10.93 -8.46 13.61
N ALA A 32 -11.82 -8.04 12.72
CA ALA A 32 -12.30 -8.90 11.65
C ALA A 32 -11.20 -9.06 10.60
N LEU A 33 -11.05 -10.29 10.09
CA LEU A 33 -10.21 -10.51 8.91
C LEU A 33 -10.99 -9.99 7.70
N ILE A 34 -10.51 -8.89 7.13
CA ILE A 34 -11.05 -8.32 5.90
C ILE A 34 -10.44 -9.05 4.71
N THR A 35 -11.29 -9.48 3.78
CA THR A 35 -10.91 -10.23 2.58
C THR A 35 -11.42 -9.51 1.34
N PRO A 36 -10.75 -9.57 0.18
CA PRO A 36 -11.20 -8.93 -1.05
C PRO A 36 -12.34 -9.74 -1.72
N THR A 37 -13.43 -9.93 -0.98
CA THR A 37 -14.65 -10.60 -1.44
C THR A 37 -15.79 -9.60 -1.53
N GLY A 38 -16.87 -9.94 -2.24
CA GLY A 38 -18.02 -9.05 -2.36
C GLY A 38 -18.74 -8.73 -1.03
N GLU A 39 -18.43 -9.43 0.06
CA GLU A 39 -18.95 -9.10 1.40
C GLU A 39 -18.25 -7.88 1.99
N ASP A 40 -16.92 -7.81 1.84
CA ASP A 40 -16.07 -6.75 2.39
C ASP A 40 -15.78 -5.64 1.36
N PHE A 41 -15.84 -5.96 0.07
CA PHE A 41 -15.58 -5.08 -1.08
C PHE A 41 -16.73 -5.20 -2.09
N PRO A 42 -17.92 -4.64 -1.80
CA PRO A 42 -19.05 -4.63 -2.71
C PRO A 42 -18.88 -3.58 -3.81
N VAL A 43 -17.79 -3.69 -4.59
CA VAL A 43 -17.47 -2.77 -5.69
C VAL A 43 -18.52 -2.82 -6.81
N ASP A 44 -18.69 -1.70 -7.50
CA ASP A 44 -19.57 -1.64 -8.67
C ASP A 44 -18.96 -2.38 -9.85
N ALA A 45 -19.59 -3.49 -10.23
CA ALA A 45 -19.16 -4.34 -11.33
C ALA A 45 -19.25 -3.68 -12.71
N ALA A 46 -19.84 -2.49 -12.83
CA ALA A 46 -19.88 -1.70 -14.06
C ALA A 46 -18.66 -0.80 -14.26
N LEU A 47 -17.85 -0.57 -13.21
CA LEU A 47 -16.65 0.26 -13.29
C LEU A 47 -15.48 -0.50 -13.91
N GLU A 48 -14.58 0.23 -14.56
CA GLU A 48 -13.38 -0.31 -15.19
C GLU A 48 -12.18 0.62 -14.96
N GLY A 49 -10.95 0.09 -15.13
CA GLY A 49 -9.73 0.90 -15.07
C GLY A 49 -9.54 1.64 -13.74
N GLU A 50 -9.13 2.91 -13.82
CA GLU A 50 -8.86 3.76 -12.65
C GLU A 50 -10.09 3.93 -11.76
N GLU A 51 -11.30 4.08 -12.34
CA GLU A 51 -12.54 4.22 -11.57
C GLU A 51 -12.82 2.99 -10.70
N LEU A 52 -12.56 1.79 -11.22
CA LEU A 52 -12.69 0.55 -10.44
C LEU A 52 -11.63 0.47 -9.34
N ALA A 53 -10.40 0.90 -9.61
CA ALA A 53 -9.32 0.91 -8.63
C ALA A 53 -9.59 1.90 -7.48
N GLU A 54 -10.17 3.06 -7.80
CA GLU A 54 -10.66 4.04 -6.84
C GLU A 54 -11.80 3.47 -5.98
N ASP A 55 -12.74 2.73 -6.58
CA ASP A 55 -13.84 2.10 -5.84
C ASP A 55 -13.31 1.05 -4.84
N TYR A 56 -12.36 0.20 -5.25
CA TYR A 56 -11.65 -0.67 -4.32
C TYR A 56 -10.95 0.11 -3.20
N PHE A 57 -10.32 1.24 -3.55
CA PHE A 57 -9.59 2.06 -2.59
C PHE A 57 -10.50 2.67 -1.52
N LEU A 58 -11.73 3.07 -1.87
CA LEU A 58 -12.71 3.57 -0.90
C LEU A 58 -12.95 2.56 0.23
N PHE A 59 -13.12 1.28 -0.10
CA PHE A 59 -13.27 0.22 0.89
C PHE A 59 -11.98 -0.04 1.67
N VAL A 60 -10.81 -0.01 1.03
CA VAL A 60 -9.52 -0.10 1.74
C VAL A 60 -9.40 1.01 2.79
N HIS A 61 -9.76 2.24 2.41
CA HIS A 61 -9.70 3.41 3.29
C HIS A 61 -10.70 3.29 4.45
N GLU A 62 -11.94 2.87 4.19
CA GLU A 62 -12.95 2.61 5.22
C GLU A 62 -12.48 1.54 6.22
N HIS A 63 -11.97 0.41 5.72
CA HIS A 63 -11.46 -0.69 6.54
C HIS A 63 -10.21 -0.32 7.34
N ALA A 64 -9.39 0.61 6.85
CA ALA A 64 -8.23 1.13 7.56
C ALA A 64 -8.60 1.96 8.81
N ARG A 65 -9.85 2.46 8.87
CA ARG A 65 -10.40 3.33 9.93
C ARG A 65 -9.58 4.60 10.13
N LEU A 66 -9.22 5.25 9.02
CA LEU A 66 -8.46 6.50 8.99
C LEU A 66 -9.23 7.63 8.27
N PRO A 67 -10.53 7.88 8.58
CA PRO A 67 -11.41 8.70 7.73
C PRO A 67 -10.95 10.15 7.55
N ASP A 68 -10.13 10.68 8.46
CA ASP A 68 -9.62 12.06 8.40
C ASP A 68 -8.31 12.18 7.60
N TRP A 69 -7.79 11.09 7.05
CA TRP A 69 -6.54 11.09 6.31
C TRP A 69 -6.80 11.38 4.83
N PRO A 70 -6.08 12.34 4.22
CA PRO A 70 -6.29 12.74 2.82
C PRO A 70 -5.57 11.77 1.86
N LEU A 71 -5.86 10.47 1.97
CA LEU A 71 -5.23 9.44 1.16
C LEU A 71 -5.89 9.39 -0.23
N VAL A 72 -5.09 9.33 -1.29
CA VAL A 72 -5.56 9.26 -2.68
C VAL A 72 -4.85 8.15 -3.45
N PRO A 73 -5.57 7.27 -4.17
CA PRO A 73 -4.95 6.23 -4.96
C PRO A 73 -4.37 6.84 -6.24
N VAL A 74 -3.12 6.51 -6.58
CA VAL A 74 -2.45 7.06 -7.77
C VAL A 74 -1.94 5.91 -8.64
N PRO A 75 -2.30 5.83 -9.93
CA PRO A 75 -1.78 4.80 -10.80
C PRO A 75 -0.27 5.01 -11.03
N GLU A 76 0.52 3.97 -10.77
CA GLU A 76 1.91 3.92 -11.21
C GLU A 76 1.92 3.89 -12.74
N ARG A 77 2.57 4.87 -13.35
CA ARG A 77 2.79 4.81 -14.80
C ARG A 77 3.73 3.67 -15.09
N LEU A 78 3.25 2.71 -15.87
CA LEU A 78 4.10 1.71 -16.49
C LEU A 78 5.11 2.47 -17.36
N ALA A 79 6.37 2.46 -16.96
CA ALA A 79 7.43 2.69 -17.94
C ALA A 79 7.15 1.72 -19.10
N PRO A 80 7.19 2.17 -20.36
CA PRO A 80 7.06 1.24 -21.48
C PRO A 80 8.09 0.14 -21.26
N ASP A 81 7.65 -1.11 -21.40
CA ASP A 81 8.47 -2.31 -21.15
C ASP A 81 9.75 -2.20 -22.00
N GLU A 82 10.82 -1.68 -21.40
CA GLU A 82 12.13 -1.59 -22.04
C GLU A 82 12.66 -3.01 -22.07
N GLY A 83 12.38 -3.67 -23.19
CA GLY A 83 12.90 -4.99 -23.51
C GLY A 83 14.39 -5.05 -23.19
N GLU A 84 14.76 -6.15 -22.52
CA GLU A 84 16.11 -6.48 -22.09
C GLU A 84 17.18 -6.02 -23.09
N GLY A 85 18.01 -5.07 -22.66
CA GLY A 85 19.35 -4.85 -23.20
C GLY A 85 19.55 -3.58 -24.01
N ALA A 86 19.86 -2.48 -23.32
CA ALA A 86 20.89 -1.55 -23.77
C ALA A 86 21.33 -0.67 -22.59
N GLU A 87 22.62 -0.71 -22.28
CA GLU A 87 23.27 0.42 -21.62
C GLU A 87 23.12 1.62 -22.56
N ALA A 88 22.22 2.53 -22.22
CA ALA A 88 22.11 3.83 -22.88
C ALA A 88 21.81 4.87 -21.82
N GLU A 89 22.83 5.63 -21.43
CA GLU A 89 22.65 6.97 -20.87
C GLU A 89 21.88 7.78 -21.92
N THR A 90 20.56 7.84 -21.76
CA THR A 90 19.72 8.76 -22.49
C THR A 90 19.12 9.67 -21.43
N GLU A 91 19.49 10.95 -21.47
CA GLU A 91 18.73 12.03 -20.85
C GLU A 91 17.33 11.99 -21.47
N THR A 92 16.45 11.19 -20.87
CA THR A 92 15.02 11.23 -21.17
C THR A 92 14.50 12.48 -20.48
N GLU A 93 14.22 13.52 -21.26
CA GLU A 93 13.37 14.62 -20.81
C GLU A 93 12.10 13.98 -20.24
N PRO A 94 11.75 14.25 -18.98
CA PRO A 94 10.58 13.61 -18.41
C PRO A 94 9.36 14.12 -19.18
N ASP A 95 8.66 13.21 -19.85
CA ASP A 95 7.29 13.43 -20.30
C ASP A 95 6.39 13.38 -19.04
N GLU A 96 6.60 14.41 -18.22
CA GLU A 96 6.04 14.64 -16.90
C GLU A 96 4.70 15.34 -17.09
N ALA A 97 3.68 14.58 -17.51
CA ALA A 97 2.39 14.86 -16.91
C ALA A 97 2.49 14.40 -15.44
N GLU A 98 3.19 15.11 -14.55
CA GLU A 98 3.15 14.75 -13.12
C GLU A 98 1.67 14.61 -12.74
N VAL A 99 1.28 13.47 -12.16
CA VAL A 99 -0.01 13.43 -11.47
C VAL A 99 0.15 14.44 -10.35
N LEU A 100 -0.41 15.63 -10.54
CA LEU A 100 -0.37 16.71 -9.58
C LEU A 100 -1.25 16.29 -8.41
N VAL A 101 -0.63 15.61 -7.46
CA VAL A 101 -1.20 15.34 -6.15
C VAL A 101 -1.04 16.64 -5.35
N ASP A 102 -2.12 17.12 -4.74
CA ASP A 102 -2.05 18.35 -3.94
C ASP A 102 -1.04 18.15 -2.78
N GLU A 103 -0.36 19.23 -2.34
CA GLU A 103 0.66 19.13 -1.28
C GLU A 103 0.12 18.57 0.05
N ASP A 104 -1.20 18.64 0.25
CA ASP A 104 -1.91 18.16 1.42
C ASP A 104 -2.41 16.70 1.27
N GLU A 105 -2.25 16.08 0.10
CA GLU A 105 -2.69 14.71 -0.19
C GLU A 105 -1.58 13.68 0.06
N LEU A 106 -1.99 12.48 0.47
CA LEU A 106 -1.11 11.35 0.77
C LEU A 106 -1.25 10.27 -0.31
N PRO A 107 -0.38 10.24 -1.34
CA PRO A 107 -0.55 9.35 -2.47
C PRO A 107 -0.32 7.89 -2.10
N VAL A 108 -1.21 7.02 -2.56
CA VAL A 108 -1.14 5.56 -2.44
C VAL A 108 -0.94 4.98 -3.85
N PRO A 109 0.31 4.76 -4.27
CA PRO A 109 0.59 4.26 -5.61
C PRO A 109 0.07 2.83 -5.79
N TYR A 110 -0.45 2.53 -6.98
CA TYR A 110 -0.89 1.18 -7.35
C TYR A 110 -0.66 0.90 -8.84
N ASP A 111 -0.43 -0.37 -9.19
CA ASP A 111 -0.32 -0.79 -10.59
C ASP A 111 -1.70 -1.20 -11.12
N LEU A 112 -2.13 -0.57 -12.23
CA LEU A 112 -3.42 -0.84 -12.88
C LEU A 112 -3.58 -2.30 -13.31
N ARG A 113 -2.49 -3.02 -13.62
CA ARG A 113 -2.52 -4.44 -13.97
C ARG A 113 -3.03 -5.32 -12.81
N LEU A 114 -2.96 -4.82 -11.57
CA LEU A 114 -3.46 -5.55 -10.40
C LEU A 114 -4.99 -5.66 -10.38
N LEU A 115 -5.73 -4.93 -11.23
CA LEU A 115 -7.16 -5.13 -11.41
C LEU A 115 -7.50 -6.54 -11.92
N GLU A 116 -6.55 -7.24 -12.57
CA GLU A 116 -6.70 -8.64 -12.96
C GLU A 116 -6.78 -9.59 -11.74
N ASP A 117 -6.23 -9.19 -10.60
CA ASP A 117 -6.33 -9.91 -9.33
C ASP A 117 -6.59 -8.92 -8.17
N PRO A 118 -7.87 -8.66 -7.83
CA PRO A 118 -8.26 -7.71 -6.79
C PRO A 118 -7.60 -7.96 -5.43
N ARG A 119 -7.15 -9.20 -5.15
CA ARG A 119 -6.41 -9.50 -3.91
C ARG A 119 -5.09 -8.76 -3.85
N LEU A 120 -4.39 -8.70 -4.97
CA LEU A 120 -3.11 -8.02 -5.08
C LEU A 120 -3.29 -6.50 -5.08
N LEU A 121 -4.34 -5.99 -5.73
CA LEU A 121 -4.68 -4.57 -5.69
C LEU A 121 -4.96 -4.10 -4.26
N VAL A 122 -5.87 -4.78 -3.57
CA VAL A 122 -6.22 -4.46 -2.17
C VAL A 122 -4.99 -4.55 -1.26
N ALA A 123 -4.14 -5.58 -1.45
CA ALA A 123 -2.91 -5.70 -0.68
C ALA A 123 -1.91 -4.56 -0.95
N ALA A 124 -1.76 -4.15 -2.20
CA ALA A 124 -0.89 -3.03 -2.59
C ALA A 124 -1.39 -1.70 -1.98
N GLN A 125 -2.69 -1.42 -2.11
CA GLN A 125 -3.31 -0.23 -1.53
C GLN A 125 -3.20 -0.23 0.00
N ALA A 126 -3.53 -1.35 0.66
CA ALA A 126 -3.40 -1.48 2.12
C ALA A 126 -1.96 -1.30 2.60
N ARG A 127 -0.97 -1.77 1.82
CA ARG A 127 0.45 -1.52 2.08
C ARG A 127 0.77 -0.02 2.01
N GLY A 128 0.29 0.70 0.99
CA GLY A 128 0.51 2.14 0.88
C GLY A 128 -0.13 2.94 2.01
N VAL A 129 -1.35 2.59 2.42
CA VAL A 129 -1.98 3.15 3.63
C VAL A 129 -1.14 2.86 4.88
N GLY A 130 -0.67 1.62 5.02
CA GLY A 130 0.21 1.22 6.11
C GLY A 130 1.54 1.99 6.15
N HIS A 131 2.07 2.37 4.99
CA HIS A 131 3.27 3.21 4.89
C HIS A 131 3.05 4.59 5.50
N TRP A 132 1.99 5.28 5.10
CA TRP A 132 1.64 6.58 5.67
C TRP A 132 1.34 6.49 7.16
N PHE A 133 0.63 5.43 7.58
CA PHE A 133 0.39 5.17 9.00
C PHE A 133 1.69 5.09 9.79
N ALA A 134 2.66 4.30 9.32
CA ALA A 134 3.94 4.17 9.99
C ALA A 134 4.77 5.47 9.98
N TYR A 135 4.65 6.27 8.92
CA TYR A 135 5.37 7.54 8.77
C TYR A 135 4.87 8.63 9.72
N ALA A 136 3.55 8.69 9.97
CA ALA A 136 2.98 9.72 10.85
C ALA A 136 3.18 9.45 12.35
N GLU A 137 3.67 8.27 12.74
CA GLU A 137 3.82 7.91 14.14
C GLU A 137 4.98 8.67 14.80
N PRO A 138 4.76 9.31 15.97
CA PRO A 138 5.78 10.11 16.66
C PRO A 138 6.91 9.27 17.29
N ASP A 139 6.68 7.97 17.49
CA ASP A 139 7.68 7.03 17.97
C ASP A 139 8.12 6.15 16.80
N PRO A 140 9.39 6.21 16.39
CA PRO A 140 9.83 5.56 15.18
C PRO A 140 9.60 4.05 15.28
N ALA A 141 9.17 3.47 14.16
CA ALA A 141 9.22 2.03 13.98
C ALA A 141 10.67 1.52 14.21
N PRO A 142 10.86 0.24 14.55
CA PRO A 142 12.20 -0.35 14.57
C PRO A 142 12.96 -0.05 13.27
N ALA A 143 14.27 0.14 13.38
CA ALA A 143 15.14 0.39 12.22
C ALA A 143 15.02 -0.72 11.17
N ALA A 144 15.52 -0.50 9.95
CA ALA A 144 15.46 -1.47 8.85
C ALA A 144 15.89 -2.90 9.28
N PRO A 145 15.34 -3.95 8.64
CA PRO A 145 15.75 -5.31 8.93
C PRO A 145 17.28 -5.44 8.81
N PRO A 146 17.93 -6.23 9.70
CA PRO A 146 19.34 -6.52 9.54
C PRO A 146 19.58 -7.27 8.23
N ASP A 147 20.79 -7.13 7.67
CA ASP A 147 21.17 -7.86 6.45
C ASP A 147 20.87 -9.36 6.60
N PRO A 148 20.36 -10.01 5.53
CA PRO A 148 19.86 -11.38 5.58
C PRO A 148 20.91 -12.42 5.97
#